data_AF-A0A6N3D8L6-F1
#
_entry.id   AF-A0A6N3D8L6-F1
#
_cell.length_a   1.000
_cell.length_b   1.000
_cell.length_c   1.000
_cell.angle_alpha   90.00
_cell.angle_beta   90.00
_cell.angle_gamma   90.00
#
_symmetry.space_group_name_H-M   'P 1'
#
loop_
_entity.id
_entity.type
_entity.pdbx_description
1 polymer ?
#
loop_
_entity_poly.entity_id
_entity_poly.type
_entity_poly.pdbx_seq_one_letter_code
_entity_poly.pdbx_strand_id
1 'polypeptide(L)' 'MLNKKEKQIIQYLIKDKDKFVTSKELAAQLGCSDRTIRTYYKTLIEKLDFYSGIDLISKQGYGYKLDIVDDDAYADF' A
#
# COMPACT_ATOMS: atom_id res chain seq x y z
N MET A 1 4.52 -7.84 -11.25
CA MET A 1 4.65 -8.76 -10.09
C MET A 1 5.23 -8.01 -8.88
N LEU A 2 4.59 -8.13 -7.71
CA LEU A 2 5.01 -7.48 -6.46
C LEU A 2 6.15 -8.23 -5.77
N ASN A 3 7.13 -7.51 -5.23
CA ASN A 3 8.19 -8.05 -4.39
C ASN A 3 7.70 -8.29 -2.93
N LYS A 4 8.52 -8.96 -2.11
CA LYS A 4 8.16 -9.30 -0.73
C LYS A 4 7.76 -8.09 0.12
N LYS A 5 8.49 -6.97 0.02
CA LYS A 5 8.22 -5.75 0.81
C LYS A 5 6.95 -5.05 0.32
N GLU A 6 6.76 -4.97 -0.99
CA GLU A 6 5.55 -4.44 -1.61
C GLU A 6 4.31 -5.23 -1.15
N LYS A 7 4.37 -6.57 -1.17
CA LYS A 7 3.29 -7.43 -0.66
C LYS A 7 2.99 -7.16 0.82
N GLN A 8 4.03 -6.99 1.65
CA GLN A 8 3.88 -6.67 3.07
C GLN A 8 3.21 -5.30 3.29
N ILE A 9 3.54 -4.28 2.50
CA ILE A 9 2.88 -2.96 2.57
C ILE A 9 1.40 -3.11 2.27
N ILE A 10 1.05 -3.79 1.16
CA ILE A 10 -0.34 -4.00 0.76
C ILE A 10 -1.12 -4.76 1.84
N GLN A 11 -0.58 -5.88 2.33
CA GLN A 11 -1.19 -6.64 3.42
C GLN A 11 -1.44 -5.80 4.68
N TYR A 12 -0.52 -4.89 5.01
CA TYR A 12 -0.68 -3.99 6.15
C TYR A 12 -1.83 -2.99 5.92
N LEU A 13 -1.87 -2.35 4.74
CA LEU A 13 -2.91 -1.38 4.40
C LEU A 13 -4.31 -2.02 4.32
N ILE A 14 -4.39 -3.30 3.91
CA ILE A 14 -5.65 -4.06 3.89
C ILE A 14 -6.19 -4.30 5.29
N LYS A 15 -5.30 -4.68 6.23
CA LYS A 15 -5.69 -4.96 7.61
C LYS A 15 -6.35 -3.75 8.28
N ASP A 16 -5.90 -2.56 7.93
CA ASP A 16 -6.40 -1.29 8.43
C ASP A 16 -7.07 -0.46 7.32
N LYS A 17 -7.91 -1.10 6.48
CA LYS A 17 -8.50 -0.48 5.27
C LYS A 17 -9.22 0.84 5.50
N ASP A 18 -9.75 1.10 6.70
CA ASP A 18 -10.48 2.34 7.00
C ASP A 18 -9.58 3.49 7.49
N LYS A 19 -8.25 3.28 7.57
CA LYS A 19 -7.32 4.24 8.15
C LYS A 19 -6.17 4.57 7.20
N PHE A 20 -5.69 5.80 7.31
CA PHE A 20 -4.41 6.17 6.74
C PHE A 20 -3.28 5.69 7.66
N VAL A 21 -2.26 5.10 7.06
CA VAL A 21 -1.05 4.63 7.73
C VAL A 21 0.13 5.45 7.23
N THR A 22 0.87 6.05 8.14
CA THR A 22 2.03 6.87 7.80
C THR A 22 3.19 6.04 7.28
N SER A 23 4.07 6.69 6.51
CA SER A 23 5.32 6.09 6.05
C SER A 23 6.23 5.65 7.22
N LYS A 24 6.14 6.33 8.38
CA LYS A 24 6.88 5.97 9.60
C LYS A 24 6.35 4.70 10.25
N GLU A 25 5.04 4.52 10.32
CA GLU A 25 4.43 3.31 10.88
C GLU A 25 4.75 2.09 10.02
N LEU A 26 4.62 2.21 8.69
CA LEU A 26 5.03 1.16 7.76
C LEU A 26 6.53 0.87 7.91
N ALA A 27 7.38 1.89 8.00
CA ALA A 27 8.82 1.72 8.17
C ALA A 27 9.17 0.94 9.45
N ALA A 28 8.52 1.27 10.58
CA ALA A 28 8.70 0.57 11.84
C ALA A 28 8.26 -0.90 11.75
N GLN A 29 7.10 -1.16 11.15
CA GLN A 29 6.56 -2.51 10.98
C GLN A 29 7.38 -3.38 10.02
N LEU A 30 7.91 -2.77 8.95
CA LEU A 30 8.69 -3.47 7.94
C LEU A 30 10.20 -3.45 8.22
N GLY A 31 10.65 -2.82 9.29
CA GLY A 31 12.07 -2.73 9.65
C GLY A 31 12.92 -2.06 8.56
N CYS A 32 12.42 -0.95 7.99
CA CYS A 32 13.11 -0.20 6.95
C CYS A 32 13.03 1.32 7.20
N SER A 33 13.55 2.14 6.29
CA SER A 33 13.49 3.60 6.45
C SER A 33 12.20 4.20 5.86
N ASP A 34 11.80 5.37 6.38
CA ASP A 34 10.70 6.17 5.81
C ASP A 34 10.90 6.43 4.31
N ARG A 35 12.15 6.70 3.91
CA ARG A 35 12.54 6.91 2.51
C ARG A 35 12.30 5.65 1.68
N THR A 36 12.58 4.47 2.22
CA THR A 36 12.35 3.18 1.55
C THR A 36 10.86 2.95 1.31
N ILE A 37 10.00 3.26 2.29
CA ILE A 37 8.54 3.15 2.12
C ILE A 37 8.04 4.07 0.99
N ARG A 38 8.51 5.32 0.94
CA ARG A 38 8.14 6.26 -0.14
C ARG A 38 8.57 5.76 -1.52
N THR A 39 9.72 5.11 -1.62
CA THR A 39 10.16 4.47 -2.87
C THR A 39 9.22 3.33 -3.26
N TYR A 40 8.91 2.42 -2.33
CA TYR A 40 7.97 1.33 -2.61
C TYR A 40 6.58 1.84 -2.99
N TYR A 41 6.10 2.91 -2.33
CA TYR A 41 4.82 3.52 -2.66
C TYR A 41 4.74 3.96 -4.13
N LYS A 42 5.77 4.63 -4.65
CA LYS A 42 5.82 5.04 -6.06
C LYS A 42 5.74 3.83 -7.00
N THR A 43 6.55 2.81 -6.71
CA THR A 43 6.55 1.58 -7.50
C THR A 43 5.22 0.81 -7.36
N LEU A 44 4.56 0.88 -6.22
CA LEU A 44 3.25 0.27 -5.99
C LEU A 44 2.16 0.94 -6.81
N ILE A 45 2.11 2.28 -6.89
CA ILE A 45 1.15 2.97 -7.77
C ILE A 45 1.28 2.44 -9.20
N GLU A 46 2.49 2.44 -9.75
CA GLU A 46 2.75 2.01 -11.13
C GLU A 46 2.35 0.54 -11.35
N LYS A 47 2.52 -0.32 -10.34
CA LYS A 47 2.19 -1.75 -10.43
C LYS A 47 0.70 -2.03 -10.21
N LEU A 48 0.03 -1.23 -9.40
CA LEU A 48 -1.38 -1.38 -9.08
C LEU A 48 -2.29 -0.80 -10.17
N ASP A 49 -1.79 0.09 -11.01
CA ASP A 49 -2.52 0.68 -12.15
C ASP A 49 -3.09 -0.38 -13.13
N PHE A 50 -2.52 -1.60 -13.12
CA PHE A 50 -2.99 -2.73 -13.92
C PHE A 50 -4.16 -3.51 -13.29
N TYR A 51 -4.52 -3.21 -12.05
CA TYR A 51 -5.54 -3.94 -11.30
C TYR A 51 -6.79 -3.07 -11.12
N SER A 52 -7.88 -3.47 -11.75
CA SER A 52 -9.19 -2.84 -11.55
C SER A 52 -9.70 -3.08 -10.13
N GLY A 53 -10.27 -2.05 -9.50
CA GLY A 53 -10.92 -2.18 -8.19
C GLY A 53 -10.01 -1.93 -6.98
N ILE A 54 -8.75 -1.57 -7.20
CA ILE A 54 -7.79 -1.23 -6.14
C ILE A 54 -7.18 0.14 -6.39
N ASP A 55 -7.34 1.04 -5.42
CA ASP A 55 -6.74 2.36 -5.44
C ASP A 55 -5.80 2.56 -4.25
N LEU A 56 -4.57 3.00 -4.53
CA LEU A 56 -3.62 3.37 -3.49
C LEU A 56 -3.62 4.88 -3.29
N ILE A 57 -4.20 5.34 -2.19
CA ILE A 57 -4.42 6.75 -1.89
C ILE A 57 -3.30 7.27 -0.97
N SER A 58 -2.73 8.43 -1.31
CA SER A 58 -1.81 9.18 -0.45
C SER A 58 -2.43 10.52 -0.06
N LYS A 59 -2.45 10.83 1.24
CA LYS A 59 -2.91 12.12 1.77
C LYS A 59 -1.81 12.78 2.59
N GLN A 60 -1.42 13.99 2.19
CA GLN A 60 -0.37 14.76 2.88
C GLN A 60 -0.72 14.95 4.36
N GLY A 61 0.22 14.59 5.24
CA GLY A 61 0.04 14.66 6.70
C GLY A 61 -0.70 13.47 7.33
N TYR A 62 -1.30 12.58 6.53
CA TYR A 62 -2.06 11.41 7.03
C TYR A 62 -1.39 10.09 6.66
N GLY A 63 -0.77 9.99 5.47
CA GLY A 63 -0.09 8.77 5.01
C GLY A 63 -0.80 8.11 3.84
N TYR A 64 -0.87 6.78 3.85
CA TYR A 64 -1.33 5.94 2.77
C TYR A 64 -2.54 5.10 3.19
N LYS A 65 -3.46 4.88 2.26
CA LYS A 65 -4.63 4.01 2.43
C LYS A 65 -4.80 3.18 1.17
N LEU A 66 -5.19 1.92 1.31
CA LEU A 66 -5.67 1.12 0.18
C LEU A 66 -7.19 1.18 0.18
N ASP A 67 -7.77 1.63 -0.93
CA ASP A 67 -9.20 1.58 -1.18
C ASP A 67 -9.48 0.38 -2.09
N ILE A 68 -10.38 -0.49 -1.64
CA ILE A 68 -10.85 -1.63 -2.42
C ILE A 68 -12.28 -1.29 -2.81
N VAL A 69 -12.48 -1.05 -4.11
CA VAL A 69 -13.76 -0.61 -4.67
C VAL A 69 -14.61 -1.82 -5.08
N ASP A 70 -13.98 -2.97 -5.32
CA ASP A 70 -14.64 -4.24 -5.64
C ASP A 70 -14.04 -5.38 -4.80
N ASP A 71 -14.89 -6.06 -4.02
CA ASP A 71 -14.46 -7.18 -3.17
C ASP A 71 -13.96 -8.39 -3.99
N ASP A 72 -14.33 -8.48 -5.28
CA ASP A 72 -13.87 -9.54 -6.20
C ASP A 72 -12.49 -9.23 -6.85
N ALA A 73 -11.94 -8.02 -6.69
CA ALA A 73 -10.62 -7.63 -7.22
C ALA A 73 -9.44 -8.41 -6.59
N TYR A 74 -9.72 -9.23 -5.58
CA TYR A 74 -8.75 -9.98 -4.79
C TYR A 74 -8.32 -11.32 -5.38
N ALA A 75 -9.02 -11.85 -6.37
CA ALA A 75 -8.78 -13.21 -6.84
C ALA A 75 -7.35 -13.46 -7.36
N ASP A 76 -6.62 -12.39 -7.73
CA ASP A 76 -5.35 -12.47 -8.45
C ASP A 76 -4.09 -11.97 -7.67
N PHE A 77 -4.16 -11.70 -6.36
CA PHE A 77 -3.04 -11.15 -5.56
C PHE A 77 -2.23 -12.15 -4.71
#